data_AF-A0A4U0HGZ9-F1
#
_entry.id   AF-A0A4U0HGZ9-F1
#
_cell.length_a   1.000
_cell.length_b   1.000
_cell.length_c   1.000
_cell.angle_alpha   90.00
_cell.angle_beta   90.00
_cell.angle_gamma   90.00
#
_symmetry.space_group_name_H-M   'P 1'
#
loop_
_entity.id
_entity.type
_entity.pdbx_description
1 polymer ?
#
loop_
_entity_poly.entity_id
_entity_poly.type
_entity_poly.pdbx_seq_one_letter_code
_entity_poly.pdbx_strand_id
1 'polypeptide(L)'
;MNKLTEAPGHIPHTGHPRKGFFTDTSICIGCKACEVACKEWNRNPHDSEFELLESSYDNTGSLGADTWRHVAFIEQDREHIDKARESGRALVSLGMPGIGPPGAPAAAAGTSPDVDTTPPNTPDFRWLMSSDVCKHCTNAGCLDVCPTGALFRTEHGTVVVQDDVCNGCGTCVAGCPFGVIERRSDGTAGVKGQRDFTPGEQAPTRNVGVAQKCTLCYDRMVDGQTPACAQACPTTSIKYGEREQMVSTAKERVAELHAQGLTEARLYGANDADGVGGTGSVFLLLDEPEVYGLPPDPRVPTADLPRMFKRAGLAAAGMLAAAAAAFLAGGRP
;
A
#
# COMPACT_ATOMS: atom_id res chain seq x y z
N MET A 1 -7.82 15.34 -16.26
CA MET A 1 -6.48 14.79 -15.94
C MET A 1 -5.72 15.90 -15.27
N ASN A 2 -5.25 15.69 -14.04
CA ASN A 2 -4.52 16.71 -13.31
C ASN A 2 -3.12 16.83 -13.93
N LYS A 3 -2.96 17.75 -14.88
CA LYS A 3 -1.71 18.00 -15.61
C LYS A 3 -0.57 18.51 -14.70
N LEU A 4 -0.85 18.72 -13.42
CA LEU A 4 0.12 19.20 -12.44
C LEU A 4 0.88 18.05 -11.75
N THR A 5 0.42 16.80 -11.84
CA THR A 5 1.12 15.66 -11.21
C THR A 5 1.35 14.45 -12.12
N GLU A 6 0.39 14.02 -12.97
CA GLU A 6 0.46 12.65 -13.51
C GLU A 6 -0.14 12.53 -14.93
N ALA A 7 0.74 12.39 -15.93
CA ALA A 7 0.40 11.66 -17.16
C ALA A 7 1.17 10.33 -17.15
N PRO A 8 0.60 9.21 -17.64
CA PRO A 8 1.22 7.88 -17.64
C PRO A 8 2.55 7.74 -18.41
N GLY A 9 3.09 8.84 -18.94
CA GLY A 9 4.42 8.91 -19.57
C GLY A 9 5.20 10.18 -19.23
N HIS A 10 4.84 10.92 -18.16
CA HIS A 10 5.47 12.21 -17.84
C HIS A 10 6.36 12.21 -16.58
N ILE A 11 6.52 11.08 -15.90
CA ILE A 11 7.63 10.93 -14.95
C ILE A 11 8.56 9.86 -15.51
N PRO A 12 9.40 10.17 -16.51
CA PRO A 12 10.65 9.44 -16.60
C PRO A 12 11.32 9.63 -15.24
N HIS A 13 11.49 8.56 -14.47
CA HIS A 13 12.38 8.58 -13.32
C HIS A 13 13.77 8.89 -13.89
N THR A 14 14.11 10.18 -13.97
CA THR A 14 15.23 10.66 -14.77
C THR A 14 16.52 10.14 -14.14
N GLY A 15 17.01 9.01 -14.65
CA GLY A 15 18.29 8.40 -14.25
C GLY A 15 18.19 7.22 -13.28
N HIS A 16 17.04 6.92 -12.66
CA HIS A 16 16.92 5.84 -11.65
C HIS A 16 15.68 4.97 -11.84
N PRO A 17 15.77 3.63 -11.72
CA PRO A 17 14.60 2.76 -11.83
C PRO A 17 13.70 2.90 -10.59
N ARG A 18 12.37 2.78 -10.79
CA ARG A 18 11.39 2.75 -9.69
C ARG A 18 11.68 1.57 -8.78
N LYS A 19 11.81 1.82 -7.48
CA LYS A 19 12.02 0.79 -6.48
C LYS A 19 10.72 0.38 -5.80
N GLY A 20 10.70 -0.82 -5.24
CA GLY A 20 9.51 -1.40 -4.65
C GLY A 20 9.77 -2.63 -3.81
N PHE A 21 8.73 -3.08 -3.12
CA PHE A 21 8.71 -4.34 -2.39
C PHE A 21 7.87 -5.38 -3.14
N PHE A 22 8.27 -6.65 -3.04
CA PHE A 22 7.36 -7.78 -3.21
C PHE A 22 7.25 -8.52 -1.88
N THR A 23 6.05 -8.55 -1.31
CA THR A 23 5.74 -9.31 -0.09
C THR A 23 4.97 -10.58 -0.45
N ASP A 24 5.58 -11.74 -0.23
CA ASP A 24 4.97 -13.06 -0.37
C ASP A 24 4.44 -13.55 0.98
N THR A 25 3.13 -13.49 1.18
CA THR A 25 2.51 -13.95 2.44
C THR A 25 2.55 -15.48 2.58
N SER A 26 2.76 -16.23 1.49
CA SER A 26 2.79 -17.71 1.56
C SER A 26 3.98 -18.27 2.33
N ILE A 27 5.03 -17.47 2.51
CA ILE A 27 6.25 -17.83 3.25
C ILE A 27 6.51 -16.89 4.44
N CYS A 28 5.54 -16.06 4.80
CA CYS A 28 5.62 -15.23 6.00
C CYS A 28 5.38 -16.11 7.24
N ILE A 29 6.29 -16.05 8.20
CA ILE A 29 6.20 -16.84 9.44
C ILE A 29 5.77 -16.02 10.65
N GLY A 30 5.31 -14.78 10.44
CA GLY A 30 4.81 -13.94 11.53
C GLY A 30 5.87 -13.45 12.54
N CYS A 31 7.17 -13.65 12.33
CA CYS A 31 8.22 -13.40 13.33
C CYS A 31 8.38 -11.94 13.81
N LYS A 32 7.69 -10.96 13.22
CA LYS A 32 7.78 -9.51 13.48
C LYS A 32 9.18 -8.87 13.36
N ALA A 33 10.19 -9.59 12.89
CA ALA A 33 11.54 -9.04 12.66
C ALA A 33 11.52 -7.79 11.78
N CYS A 34 10.62 -7.75 10.79
CA CYS A 34 10.45 -6.61 9.90
C CYS A 34 9.89 -5.35 10.58
N GLU A 35 9.06 -5.50 11.62
CA GLU A 35 8.55 -4.38 12.42
C GLU A 35 9.66 -3.81 13.30
N VAL A 36 10.35 -4.68 14.03
CA VAL A 36 11.45 -4.31 14.94
C VAL A 36 12.56 -3.63 14.16
N ALA A 37 12.99 -4.20 13.02
CA ALA A 37 14.01 -3.58 12.18
C ALA A 37 13.56 -2.21 11.63
N CYS A 38 12.27 -2.06 11.31
CA CYS A 38 11.72 -0.77 10.87
C CYS A 38 11.76 0.26 11.99
N LYS A 39 11.33 -0.10 13.21
CA LYS A 39 11.35 0.79 14.36
C LYS A 39 12.77 1.16 14.76
N GLU A 40 13.67 0.19 14.84
CA GLU A 40 15.09 0.37 15.19
C GLU A 40 15.79 1.32 14.21
N TRP A 41 15.70 1.01 12.91
CA TRP A 41 16.36 1.83 11.89
C TRP A 41 15.83 3.27 11.89
N ASN A 42 14.51 3.40 11.92
CA ASN A 42 13.92 4.72 11.84
C ASN A 42 13.99 5.45 13.18
N ARG A 43 14.16 4.79 14.32
CA ARG A 43 13.89 5.34 15.67
C ARG A 43 12.43 5.77 15.83
N ASN A 44 11.53 4.92 15.37
CA ASN A 44 10.12 5.12 15.68
C ASN A 44 9.85 4.72 17.13
N PRO A 45 8.97 5.42 17.83
CA PRO A 45 8.58 5.06 19.18
C PRO A 45 7.97 3.65 19.24
N HIS A 46 8.03 3.07 20.42
CA HIS A 46 7.21 1.92 20.75
C HIS A 46 5.74 2.35 20.76
N ASP A 47 4.85 1.45 20.37
CA ASP A 47 3.42 1.69 20.49
C ASP A 47 3.10 1.83 21.99
N SER A 48 2.29 2.82 22.35
CA SER A 48 2.02 3.17 23.74
C SER A 48 1.37 1.98 24.46
N GLU A 49 1.88 1.69 25.66
CA GLU A 49 1.32 0.80 26.70
C GLU A 49 1.65 -0.71 26.64
N PHE A 50 2.36 -1.25 25.63
CA PHE A 50 2.60 -2.71 25.52
C PHE A 50 1.32 -3.57 25.72
N GLU A 51 0.15 -2.97 25.48
CA GLU A 51 -1.14 -3.61 25.69
C GLU A 51 -1.25 -4.81 24.75
N LEU A 52 -1.49 -5.98 25.33
CA LEU A 52 -1.86 -7.14 24.55
C LEU A 52 -3.31 -6.91 24.10
N LEU A 53 -3.60 -7.08 22.81
CA LEU A 53 -4.97 -6.95 22.29
C LEU A 53 -5.90 -8.09 22.78
N GLU A 54 -5.39 -9.01 23.60
CA GLU A 54 -6.04 -10.18 24.21
C GLU A 54 -6.84 -11.08 23.25
N SER A 55 -6.66 -10.89 21.94
CA SER A 55 -7.45 -11.52 20.88
C SER A 55 -6.61 -12.15 19.76
N SER A 56 -5.29 -11.89 19.73
CA SER A 56 -4.38 -12.40 18.71
C SER A 56 -2.90 -12.28 19.17
N TYR A 57 -1.98 -12.88 18.41
CA TYR A 57 -0.54 -12.61 18.48
C TYR A 57 -0.18 -11.23 17.87
N ASP A 58 -1.17 -10.53 17.33
CA ASP A 58 -1.06 -9.12 17.04
C ASP A 58 -1.09 -8.27 18.32
N ASN A 59 -0.06 -7.42 18.49
CA ASN A 59 0.09 -6.49 19.60
C ASN A 59 0.30 -5.04 19.12
N THR A 60 0.20 -4.81 17.81
CA THR A 60 0.39 -3.50 17.20
C THR A 60 -0.90 -3.01 16.54
N GLY A 61 -1.75 -3.95 16.10
CA GLY A 61 -3.11 -3.72 15.64
C GLY A 61 -3.21 -3.17 14.22
N SER A 62 -2.49 -2.09 13.92
CA SER A 62 -2.50 -1.50 12.58
C SER A 62 -1.26 -0.64 12.30
N LEU A 63 -1.11 -0.25 11.03
CA LEU A 63 -0.14 0.77 10.66
C LEU A 63 -0.57 2.13 11.24
N GLY A 64 0.41 2.94 11.61
CA GLY A 64 0.17 4.25 12.16
C GLY A 64 1.43 5.13 12.14
N ALA A 65 1.41 6.22 12.89
CA ALA A 65 2.51 7.16 12.91
C ALA A 65 3.80 6.56 13.51
N ASP A 66 3.65 5.53 14.35
CA ASP A 66 4.71 4.91 15.16
C ASP A 66 5.04 3.50 14.64
N THR A 67 4.12 2.91 13.89
CA THR A 67 4.26 1.59 13.27
C THR A 67 4.12 1.72 11.76
N TRP A 68 5.25 1.72 11.06
CA TRP A 68 5.30 1.86 9.59
C TRP A 68 5.33 0.52 8.85
N ARG A 69 5.47 -0.57 9.61
CA ARG A 69 5.44 -1.96 9.17
C ARG A 69 4.69 -2.73 10.23
N HIS A 70 3.73 -3.55 9.85
CA HIS A 70 2.86 -4.28 10.76
C HIS A 70 2.65 -5.71 10.26
N VAL A 71 2.58 -6.70 11.13
CA VAL A 71 2.37 -8.12 10.86
C VAL A 71 1.06 -8.54 11.51
N ALA A 72 0.07 -8.81 10.67
CA ALA A 72 -1.22 -9.35 11.05
C ALA A 72 -1.17 -10.89 11.14
N PHE A 73 -1.95 -11.43 12.07
CA PHE A 73 -2.16 -12.86 12.30
C PHE A 73 -3.65 -13.14 12.12
N ILE A 74 -4.01 -13.80 11.02
CA ILE A 74 -5.41 -14.01 10.62
C ILE A 74 -5.70 -15.51 10.68
N GLU A 75 -6.51 -15.90 11.65
CA GLU A 75 -6.94 -17.27 11.86
C GLU A 75 -8.16 -17.56 10.99
N GLN A 76 -8.14 -18.71 10.31
CA GLN A 76 -9.23 -19.13 9.43
C GLN A 76 -9.63 -20.56 9.75
N ASP A 77 -10.94 -20.74 9.89
CA ASP A 77 -11.57 -22.05 9.91
C ASP A 77 -11.73 -22.62 8.50
N ARG A 78 -12.20 -23.86 8.45
CA ARG A 78 -12.50 -24.57 7.21
C ARG A 78 -13.42 -23.81 6.25
N GLU A 79 -14.45 -23.16 6.78
CA GLU A 79 -15.44 -22.46 5.94
C GLU A 79 -14.79 -21.30 5.19
N HIS A 80 -13.96 -20.51 5.88
CA HIS A 80 -13.19 -19.43 5.25
C HIS A 80 -12.20 -19.97 4.22
N ILE A 81 -11.48 -21.06 4.52
CA ILE A 81 -10.55 -21.69 3.59
C ILE A 81 -11.27 -22.14 2.30
N ASP A 82 -12.43 -22.77 2.43
CA ASP A 82 -13.19 -23.26 1.28
C ASP A 82 -13.72 -22.11 0.41
N LYS A 83 -14.21 -21.02 1.03
CA LYS A 83 -14.61 -19.79 0.32
C LYS A 83 -13.45 -19.13 -0.42
N ALA A 84 -12.28 -19.02 0.21
CA ALA A 84 -11.08 -18.44 -0.41
C ALA A 84 -10.66 -19.21 -1.66
N ARG A 85 -10.67 -20.55 -1.57
CA ARG A 85 -10.38 -21.44 -2.69
C ARG A 85 -11.43 -21.36 -3.79
N GLU A 86 -12.71 -21.23 -3.44
CA GLU A 86 -13.79 -21.04 -4.40
C GLU A 86 -13.65 -19.72 -5.17
N SER A 87 -13.41 -18.61 -4.47
CA SER A 87 -13.20 -17.30 -5.12
C SER A 87 -11.95 -17.32 -6.01
N GLY A 88 -10.89 -17.99 -5.57
CA GLY A 88 -9.70 -18.25 -6.38
C GLY A 88 -9.99 -19.02 -7.66
N ARG A 89 -10.67 -20.18 -7.55
CA ARG A 89 -11.08 -20.98 -8.72
C ARG A 89 -11.94 -20.19 -9.69
N ALA A 90 -12.86 -19.36 -9.19
CA ALA A 90 -13.69 -18.50 -10.03
C ALA A 90 -12.82 -17.53 -10.84
N LEU A 91 -11.83 -16.87 -10.22
CA LEU A 91 -10.91 -15.96 -10.91
C LEU A 91 -10.04 -16.68 -11.96
N VAL A 92 -9.50 -17.85 -11.64
CA VAL A 92 -8.70 -18.65 -12.59
C VAL A 92 -9.57 -19.13 -13.76
N SER A 93 -10.82 -19.55 -13.50
CA SER A 93 -11.75 -20.04 -14.51
C SER A 93 -12.21 -18.97 -15.51
N LEU A 94 -12.20 -17.69 -15.11
CA LEU A 94 -12.48 -16.56 -16.00
C LEU A 94 -11.35 -16.30 -17.01
N GLY A 95 -10.22 -17.00 -16.88
CA GLY A 95 -9.01 -16.73 -17.67
C GLY A 95 -8.37 -15.45 -17.16
N MET A 96 -7.35 -15.57 -16.30
CA MET A 96 -6.47 -14.45 -15.97
C MET A 96 -6.01 -13.77 -17.27
N PRO A 97 -6.18 -12.44 -17.45
CA PRO A 97 -5.68 -11.77 -18.64
C PRO A 97 -4.15 -11.91 -18.70
N GLY A 98 -3.68 -12.81 -19.56
CA GLY A 98 -2.28 -12.97 -19.87
C GLY A 98 -1.83 -11.81 -20.76
N ILE A 99 -1.03 -10.88 -20.22
CA ILE A 99 -0.23 -9.97 -21.05
C ILE A 99 1.09 -10.68 -21.31
N GLY A 100 1.14 -11.38 -22.43
CA GLY A 100 2.31 -12.09 -22.96
C GLY A 100 2.01 -12.58 -24.38
N PRO A 101 3.02 -12.76 -25.24
CA PRO A 101 2.80 -13.28 -26.59
C PRO A 101 2.14 -14.67 -26.51
N PRO A 102 1.17 -14.98 -27.40
CA PRO A 102 0.38 -16.21 -27.29
C PRO A 102 1.24 -17.44 -27.58
N GLY A 103 1.22 -18.43 -26.68
CA GLY A 103 1.58 -19.82 -27.03
C GLY A 103 2.73 -20.50 -26.29
N ALA A 104 3.22 -20.01 -25.14
CA ALA A 104 4.19 -20.77 -24.35
C ALA A 104 3.48 -21.90 -23.55
N PRO A 105 3.79 -23.19 -23.76
CA PRO A 105 3.26 -24.27 -22.94
C PRO A 105 3.89 -24.24 -21.55
N ALA A 106 3.06 -24.39 -20.50
CA ALA A 106 3.55 -24.59 -19.15
C ALA A 106 4.26 -25.96 -19.08
N ALA A 107 5.56 -25.93 -18.77
CA ALA A 107 6.37 -27.13 -18.59
C ALA A 107 6.05 -27.77 -17.24
N ALA A 108 5.73 -29.07 -17.25
CA ALA A 108 5.67 -29.90 -16.06
C ALA A 108 7.08 -30.37 -15.68
N ALA A 109 7.52 -30.06 -14.47
CA ALA A 109 8.63 -30.70 -13.75
C ALA A 109 8.53 -30.21 -12.29
N GLY A 110 8.76 -30.96 -11.23
CA GLY A 110 9.39 -32.25 -10.99
C GLY A 110 9.83 -32.17 -9.53
N THR A 111 9.40 -33.11 -8.68
CA THR A 111 9.53 -33.05 -7.22
C THR A 111 10.93 -33.45 -6.74
N SER A 112 11.56 -32.64 -5.90
CA SER A 112 12.65 -33.05 -4.98
C SER A 112 12.15 -32.98 -3.53
N PRO A 113 12.46 -33.99 -2.68
CA PRO A 113 12.00 -34.01 -1.30
C PRO A 113 13.00 -33.36 -0.32
N ASP A 114 12.44 -33.04 0.86
CA ASP A 114 13.08 -32.84 2.16
C ASP A 114 13.65 -31.46 2.51
N VAL A 115 12.75 -30.47 2.64
CA VAL A 115 12.50 -29.74 3.90
C VAL A 115 11.01 -29.36 3.93
N ASP A 116 10.25 -29.81 4.94
CA ASP A 116 8.88 -29.37 5.15
C ASP A 116 8.88 -27.98 5.82
N THR A 117 8.77 -26.94 5.01
CA THR A 117 8.58 -25.55 5.44
C THR A 117 7.12 -25.12 5.34
N THR A 118 6.19 -26.07 5.24
CA THR A 118 4.76 -25.75 5.05
C THR A 118 4.24 -25.13 6.35
N PRO A 119 3.61 -23.94 6.31
CA PRO A 119 2.81 -23.44 7.43
C PRO A 119 1.82 -24.53 7.88
N PRO A 120 1.34 -24.55 9.13
CA PRO A 120 0.43 -25.58 9.64
C PRO A 120 -0.97 -25.45 9.01
N ASN A 121 -1.05 -25.66 7.70
CA ASN A 121 -2.26 -25.64 6.92
C ASN A 121 -2.86 -27.03 7.01
N THR A 122 -3.82 -27.19 7.90
CA THR A 122 -4.69 -28.35 7.87
C THR A 122 -5.89 -28.06 6.97
N PRO A 123 -6.64 -29.07 6.51
CA PRO A 123 -7.92 -28.84 5.85
C PRO A 123 -8.92 -28.04 6.71
N ASP A 124 -8.75 -28.05 8.04
CA ASP A 124 -9.72 -27.51 8.99
C ASP A 124 -9.31 -26.18 9.63
N PHE A 125 -8.03 -25.80 9.53
CA PHE A 125 -7.46 -24.58 10.10
C PHE A 125 -6.26 -24.08 9.30
N ARG A 126 -6.23 -22.77 9.06
CA ARG A 126 -5.15 -22.05 8.38
C ARG A 126 -4.83 -20.77 9.13
N TRP A 127 -3.54 -20.49 9.27
CA TRP A 127 -3.06 -19.21 9.80
C TRP A 127 -2.40 -18.41 8.69
N LEU A 128 -2.94 -17.24 8.38
CA LEU A 128 -2.36 -16.31 7.43
C LEU A 128 -1.57 -15.24 8.17
N MET A 129 -0.27 -15.18 7.93
CA MET A 129 0.60 -14.12 8.44
C MET A 129 0.87 -13.14 7.31
N SER A 130 0.58 -11.85 7.54
CA SER A 130 0.73 -10.84 6.50
C SER A 130 1.43 -9.62 7.02
N SER A 131 2.52 -9.24 6.35
CA SER A 131 3.26 -8.05 6.72
C SER A 131 2.89 -6.86 5.85
N ASP A 132 2.10 -5.94 6.40
CA ASP A 132 1.65 -4.71 5.77
C ASP A 132 2.67 -3.55 5.88
N VAL A 133 2.60 -2.63 4.92
CA VAL A 133 3.45 -1.44 4.76
C VAL A 133 2.77 -0.43 3.82
N CYS A 134 3.23 0.83 3.85
CA CYS A 134 2.83 1.81 2.84
C CYS A 134 3.03 1.28 1.40
N LYS A 135 2.06 1.56 0.53
CA LYS A 135 2.02 1.02 -0.83
C LYS A 135 2.85 1.82 -1.83
N HIS A 136 3.29 3.04 -1.49
CA HIS A 136 4.01 3.96 -2.40
C HIS A 136 3.38 4.02 -3.81
N CYS A 137 2.10 4.39 -3.84
CA CYS A 137 1.25 4.36 -5.02
C CYS A 137 1.81 5.14 -6.22
N THR A 138 1.46 4.70 -7.43
CA THR A 138 1.74 5.46 -8.65
C THR A 138 0.99 6.78 -8.63
N ASN A 139 -0.31 6.74 -8.36
CA ASN A 139 -1.15 7.90 -8.10
C ASN A 139 -1.40 7.92 -6.58
N ALA A 140 -0.74 8.84 -5.88
CA ALA A 140 -0.69 8.82 -4.42
C ALA A 140 -1.63 9.86 -3.83
N GLY A 141 -2.79 9.41 -3.35
CA GLY A 141 -3.81 10.30 -2.78
C GLY A 141 -3.29 11.15 -1.63
N CYS A 142 -2.40 10.63 -0.79
CA CYS A 142 -1.76 11.40 0.28
C CYS A 142 -0.89 12.56 -0.25
N LEU A 143 -0.15 12.34 -1.35
CA LEU A 143 0.65 13.37 -2.01
C LEU A 143 -0.26 14.40 -2.67
N ASP A 144 -1.27 13.95 -3.41
CA ASP A 144 -2.19 14.79 -4.17
C ASP A 144 -2.96 15.81 -3.29
N VAL A 145 -3.31 15.42 -2.08
CA VAL A 145 -4.11 16.26 -1.17
C VAL A 145 -3.26 17.09 -0.21
N CYS A 146 -1.94 16.96 -0.23
CA CYS A 146 -1.06 17.67 0.72
C CYS A 146 -0.97 19.17 0.35
N PRO A 147 -1.55 20.09 1.16
CA PRO A 147 -1.59 21.51 0.78
C PRO A 147 -0.24 22.21 0.98
N THR A 148 0.68 21.63 1.76
CA THR A 148 1.96 22.24 2.09
C THR A 148 3.10 21.81 1.18
N GLY A 149 2.90 20.79 0.33
CA GLY A 149 4.00 20.15 -0.41
C GLY A 149 4.95 19.33 0.48
N ALA A 150 4.56 18.99 1.71
CA ALA A 150 5.38 18.16 2.61
C ALA A 150 5.51 16.71 2.13
N LEU A 151 4.57 16.22 1.32
CA LEU A 151 4.69 14.92 0.66
C LEU A 151 5.26 15.09 -0.73
N PHE A 152 6.31 14.32 -1.03
CA PHE A 152 6.98 14.36 -2.34
C PHE A 152 7.27 12.94 -2.84
N ARG A 153 7.57 12.85 -4.14
CA ARG A 153 8.02 11.62 -4.79
C ARG A 153 9.52 11.69 -5.03
N THR A 154 10.24 10.67 -4.60
CA THR A 154 11.69 10.54 -4.80
C THR A 154 12.01 10.13 -6.24
N GLU A 155 13.28 10.22 -6.61
CA GLU A 155 13.85 9.69 -7.85
C GLU A 155 13.61 8.18 -8.01
N HIS A 156 13.48 7.45 -6.91
CA HIS A 156 13.14 6.01 -6.90
C HIS A 156 11.63 5.73 -6.98
N GLY A 157 10.80 6.77 -7.15
CA GLY A 157 9.36 6.65 -7.27
C GLY A 157 8.63 6.39 -5.95
N THR A 158 9.31 6.52 -4.81
CA THR A 158 8.73 6.35 -3.48
C THR A 158 8.13 7.66 -3.00
N VAL A 159 6.95 7.60 -2.38
CA VAL A 159 6.32 8.76 -1.73
C VAL A 159 6.89 8.91 -0.32
N VAL A 160 7.30 10.10 0.11
CA VAL A 160 7.93 10.35 1.43
C VAL A 160 7.38 11.64 2.04
N VAL A 161 7.28 11.71 3.37
CA VAL A 161 6.93 12.93 4.12
C VAL A 161 8.22 13.65 4.53
N GLN A 162 8.31 14.93 4.24
CA GLN A 162 9.28 15.87 4.82
C GLN A 162 8.68 16.39 6.13
N ASP A 163 9.18 15.90 7.25
CA ASP A 163 8.64 16.15 8.59
C ASP A 163 8.85 17.61 9.04
N ASP A 164 9.95 18.23 8.63
CA ASP A 164 10.27 19.64 8.81
C ASP A 164 9.26 20.58 8.11
N VAL A 165 8.84 20.24 6.89
CA VAL A 165 7.84 20.99 6.11
C VAL A 165 6.41 20.70 6.57
N CYS A 166 6.14 19.50 7.08
CA CYS A 166 4.79 19.08 7.47
C CYS A 166 4.23 19.99 8.59
N ASN A 167 3.06 20.58 8.35
CA ASN A 167 2.37 21.40 9.36
C ASN A 167 1.36 20.60 10.20
N GLY A 168 1.17 19.31 9.92
CA GLY A 168 0.24 18.47 10.67
C GLY A 168 -1.24 18.65 10.30
N CYS A 169 -1.61 19.20 9.14
CA CYS A 169 -3.02 19.40 8.80
C CYS A 169 -3.85 18.11 8.70
N GLY A 170 -3.22 16.96 8.44
CA GLY A 170 -3.89 15.65 8.42
C GLY A 170 -4.68 15.33 7.15
N THR A 171 -4.74 16.20 6.15
CA THR A 171 -5.48 15.92 4.88
C THR A 171 -4.99 14.64 4.20
N CYS A 172 -3.69 14.37 4.29
CA CYS A 172 -3.06 13.15 3.76
C CYS A 172 -3.58 11.85 4.40
N VAL A 173 -4.06 11.89 5.65
CA VAL A 173 -4.65 10.74 6.36
C VAL A 173 -5.93 10.31 5.66
N ALA A 174 -6.87 11.25 5.47
CA ALA A 174 -8.12 11.01 4.75
C ALA A 174 -7.90 10.73 3.24
N GLY A 175 -6.84 11.28 2.64
CA GLY A 175 -6.52 11.05 1.23
C GLY A 175 -5.92 9.69 0.92
N CYS A 176 -5.49 8.93 1.92
CA CYS A 176 -4.88 7.63 1.72
C CYS A 176 -5.94 6.51 1.74
N PRO A 177 -6.15 5.78 0.63
CA PRO A 177 -7.15 4.71 0.61
C PRO A 177 -6.74 3.47 1.44
N PHE A 178 -5.52 3.44 1.96
CA PHE A 178 -4.97 2.30 2.70
C PHE A 178 -4.79 2.57 4.21
N GLY A 179 -5.07 3.79 4.69
CA GLY A 179 -4.89 4.11 6.12
C GLY A 179 -3.44 4.04 6.65
N VAL A 180 -2.43 4.08 5.78
CA VAL A 180 -1.02 3.84 6.13
C VAL A 180 -0.22 5.09 6.52
N ILE A 181 -0.90 6.23 6.68
CA ILE A 181 -0.31 7.51 7.09
C ILE A 181 -1.19 8.12 8.16
N GLU A 182 -0.57 8.48 9.28
CA GLU A 182 -1.22 8.97 10.49
C GLU A 182 -0.46 10.17 11.02
N ARG A 183 -1.14 11.02 11.81
CA ARG A 183 -0.46 12.09 12.54
C ARG A 183 0.06 11.53 13.85
N ARG A 184 1.35 11.72 14.13
CA ARG A 184 1.89 11.34 15.42
C ARG A 184 1.26 12.20 16.51
N SER A 185 0.58 11.56 17.46
CA SER A 185 0.13 12.20 18.70
C SER A 185 1.08 11.83 19.83
N ASP A 186 1.15 12.69 20.83
CA ASP A 186 1.80 12.43 22.13
C ASP A 186 0.74 12.14 23.22
N GLY A 187 -0.46 11.72 22.81
CA GLY A 187 -1.62 11.61 23.71
C GLY A 187 -2.37 12.93 23.92
N THR A 188 -1.88 14.05 23.38
CA THR A 188 -2.60 15.33 23.38
C THR A 188 -3.17 15.64 22.00
N ALA A 189 -4.35 16.30 21.94
CA ALA A 189 -4.91 16.83 20.70
C ALA A 189 -4.20 18.11 20.22
N GLY A 190 -2.90 18.23 20.49
CA GLY A 190 -2.12 19.44 20.31
C GLY A 190 -1.85 19.79 18.85
N VAL A 191 -1.91 21.08 18.55
CA VAL A 191 -1.42 21.66 17.28
C VAL A 191 0.10 21.83 17.39
N LYS A 192 0.83 21.68 16.27
CA LYS A 192 2.29 21.92 16.18
C LYS A 192 2.66 23.21 16.95
N GLY A 193 3.34 23.07 18.10
CA GLY A 193 3.80 24.21 18.92
C GLY A 193 3.26 24.29 20.36
N GLN A 194 2.24 23.52 20.75
CA GLN A 194 1.97 23.25 22.17
C GLN A 194 3.04 22.27 22.67
N ARG A 195 4.03 22.81 23.38
CA ARG A 195 5.19 22.08 23.87
C ARG A 195 4.97 21.74 25.34
N ASP A 196 4.69 20.48 25.65
CA ASP A 196 4.88 19.91 27.00
C ASP A 196 6.36 19.54 27.19
N PHE A 197 7.24 20.49 26.90
CA PHE A 197 8.67 20.23 26.86
C PHE A 197 9.48 21.49 27.18
N THR A 198 10.41 21.37 28.12
CA THR A 198 11.27 22.45 28.61
C THR A 198 12.30 22.85 27.54
N PRO A 199 12.34 24.10 27.07
CA PRO A 199 13.39 24.57 26.16
C PRO A 199 14.79 24.25 26.70
N GLY A 200 15.54 23.38 26.02
CA GLY A 200 16.88 22.93 26.42
C GLY A 200 17.03 21.42 26.69
N GLU A 201 15.93 20.69 26.82
CA GLU A 201 15.94 19.22 26.95
C GLU A 201 15.82 18.53 25.56
N GLN A 202 15.64 17.22 25.45
CA GLN A 202 15.19 16.59 24.19
C GLN A 202 13.70 16.24 24.31
N ALA A 203 12.91 16.51 23.26
CA ALA A 203 11.54 16.03 23.21
C ALA A 203 11.55 14.49 23.32
N PRO A 204 10.73 13.88 24.19
CA PRO A 204 10.76 12.43 24.40
C PRO A 204 10.40 11.65 23.13
N THR A 205 9.59 12.27 22.27
CA THR A 205 9.10 11.70 21.02
C THR A 205 9.34 12.69 19.88
N ARG A 206 10.05 12.27 18.84
CA ARG A 206 10.28 13.10 17.63
C ARG A 206 9.00 13.20 16.79
N ASN A 207 8.88 14.27 15.99
CA ASN A 207 7.85 14.39 14.95
C ASN A 207 6.40 14.34 15.48
N VAL A 208 6.16 14.81 16.70
CA VAL A 208 4.81 14.98 17.25
C VAL A 208 4.05 16.05 16.47
N GLY A 209 2.77 15.81 16.22
CA GLY A 209 1.85 16.70 15.51
C GLY A 209 1.96 16.63 13.98
N VAL A 210 2.98 15.97 13.42
CA VAL A 210 3.16 15.84 11.96
C VAL A 210 2.82 14.43 11.47
N ALA A 211 2.52 14.33 10.17
CA ALA A 211 2.19 13.05 9.56
C ALA A 211 3.43 12.17 9.41
N GLN A 212 3.29 10.87 9.63
CA GLN A 212 4.36 9.88 9.59
C GLN A 212 3.87 8.62 8.86
N LYS A 213 4.78 7.98 8.11
CA LYS A 213 4.54 6.74 7.38
C LYS A 213 5.86 6.14 6.91
N CYS A 214 5.82 4.90 6.41
CA CYS A 214 6.97 4.27 5.76
C CYS A 214 7.58 5.16 4.65
N THR A 215 8.91 5.21 4.61
CA THR A 215 9.72 5.96 3.63
C THR A 215 10.31 5.07 2.54
N LEU A 216 9.99 3.76 2.56
CA LEU A 216 10.73 2.70 1.86
C LEU A 216 12.23 2.70 2.19
N CYS A 217 12.60 3.24 3.36
CA CYS A 217 13.99 3.51 3.74
C CYS A 217 14.73 4.34 2.67
N TYR A 218 14.15 5.46 2.25
CA TYR A 218 14.74 6.35 1.26
C TYR A 218 16.20 6.72 1.56
N ASP A 219 16.50 7.02 2.81
CA ASP A 219 17.85 7.22 3.33
C ASP A 219 18.80 6.06 3.02
N ARG A 220 18.38 4.81 3.20
CA ARG A 220 19.16 3.61 2.83
C ARG A 220 19.29 3.46 1.32
N MET A 221 18.23 3.74 0.58
CA MET A 221 18.21 3.59 -0.87
C MET A 221 19.19 4.52 -1.57
N VAL A 222 19.33 5.76 -1.09
CA VAL A 222 20.31 6.74 -1.60
C VAL A 222 21.73 6.21 -1.49
N ASP A 223 22.02 5.42 -0.45
CA ASP A 223 23.32 4.75 -0.24
C ASP A 223 23.41 3.35 -0.89
N GLY A 224 22.43 2.98 -1.71
CA GLY A 224 22.37 1.67 -2.36
C GLY A 224 22.12 0.49 -1.40
N GLN A 225 21.65 0.75 -0.18
CA GLN A 225 21.37 -0.26 0.83
C GLN A 225 19.94 -0.80 0.72
N THR A 226 19.76 -2.09 1.06
CA THR A 226 18.44 -2.73 1.17
C THR A 226 17.65 -2.16 2.36
N PRO A 227 16.34 -1.85 2.22
CA PRO A 227 15.50 -1.40 3.32
C PRO A 227 15.54 -2.35 4.53
N ALA A 228 15.53 -1.79 5.74
CA ALA A 228 15.76 -2.53 6.98
C ALA A 228 14.79 -3.73 7.15
N CYS A 229 13.52 -3.53 6.84
CA CYS A 229 12.49 -4.58 6.98
C CYS A 229 12.65 -5.72 5.97
N ALA A 230 13.16 -5.44 4.76
CA ALA A 230 13.48 -6.48 3.77
C ALA A 230 14.76 -7.23 4.14
N GLN A 231 15.79 -6.50 4.59
CA GLN A 231 17.05 -7.12 5.03
C GLN A 231 16.88 -8.03 6.25
N ALA A 232 15.98 -7.68 7.16
CA ALA A 232 15.73 -8.47 8.39
C ALA A 232 14.82 -9.68 8.18
N CYS A 233 14.22 -9.87 7.00
CA CYS A 233 13.24 -10.93 6.77
C CYS A 233 13.93 -12.31 6.64
N PRO A 234 13.77 -13.24 7.60
CA PRO A 234 14.53 -14.50 7.60
C PRO A 234 14.07 -15.48 6.51
N THR A 235 12.81 -15.41 6.09
CA THR A 235 12.26 -16.30 5.05
C THR A 235 12.31 -15.70 3.66
N THR A 236 12.80 -14.46 3.52
CA THR A 236 12.74 -13.72 2.25
C THR A 236 11.29 -13.50 1.74
N SER A 237 10.31 -13.54 2.65
CA SER A 237 8.93 -13.12 2.39
C SER A 237 8.88 -11.68 1.86
N ILE A 238 9.85 -10.84 2.23
CA ILE A 238 9.94 -9.45 1.79
C ILE A 238 11.15 -9.30 0.89
N LYS A 239 10.90 -9.09 -0.41
CA LYS A 239 11.92 -8.80 -1.42
C LYS A 239 11.90 -7.31 -1.74
N TYR A 240 13.06 -6.77 -2.08
CA TYR A 240 13.25 -5.37 -2.49
C TYR A 240 14.04 -5.32 -3.79
N GLY A 241 13.65 -4.42 -4.69
CA GLY A 241 14.37 -4.24 -5.94
C GLY A 241 13.67 -3.24 -6.86
N GLU A 242 13.97 -3.34 -8.15
CA GLU A 242 13.23 -2.62 -9.18
C GLU A 242 11.80 -3.14 -9.25
N ARG A 243 10.82 -2.22 -9.29
CA ARG A 243 9.40 -2.57 -9.22
C ARG A 243 9.00 -3.56 -10.31
N GLU A 244 9.50 -3.38 -11.53
CA GLU A 244 9.16 -4.27 -12.65
C GLU A 244 9.59 -5.71 -12.37
N GLN A 245 10.81 -5.89 -11.84
CA GLN A 245 11.31 -7.20 -11.42
C GLN A 245 10.47 -7.77 -10.27
N MET A 246 10.11 -6.94 -9.28
CA MET A 246 9.24 -7.36 -8.17
C MET A 246 7.87 -7.85 -8.66
N VAL A 247 7.28 -7.18 -9.65
CA VAL A 247 6.02 -7.59 -10.28
C VAL A 247 6.19 -8.88 -11.08
N SER A 248 7.29 -9.04 -11.84
CA SER A 248 7.56 -10.28 -12.59
C SER A 248 7.69 -11.47 -11.65
N THR A 249 8.53 -11.36 -10.62
CA THR A 249 8.72 -12.41 -9.62
C THR A 249 7.42 -12.74 -8.90
N ALA A 250 6.57 -11.74 -8.62
CA ALA A 250 5.28 -11.99 -8.00
C ALA A 250 4.33 -12.78 -8.91
N LYS A 251 4.31 -12.47 -10.21
CA LYS A 251 3.50 -13.19 -11.21
C LYS A 251 3.94 -14.64 -11.37
N GLU A 252 5.26 -14.86 -11.46
CA GLU A 252 5.85 -16.20 -11.50
C GLU A 252 5.46 -17.01 -10.25
N ARG A 253 5.57 -16.39 -9.08
CA ARG A 253 5.21 -17.03 -7.81
C ARG A 253 3.73 -17.41 -7.74
N VAL A 254 2.82 -16.55 -8.19
CA VAL A 254 1.38 -16.90 -8.26
C VAL A 254 1.14 -18.07 -9.20
N ALA A 255 1.80 -18.11 -10.36
CA ALA A 255 1.67 -19.22 -11.29
C ALA A 255 2.18 -20.55 -10.69
N GLU A 256 3.29 -20.52 -9.94
CA GLU A 256 3.78 -21.68 -9.19
C GLU A 256 2.75 -22.19 -8.16
N LEU A 257 2.16 -21.28 -7.37
CA LEU A 257 1.15 -21.64 -6.37
C LEU A 257 -0.11 -22.20 -7.01
N HIS A 258 -0.56 -21.61 -8.14
CA HIS A 258 -1.68 -22.14 -8.91
C HIS A 258 -1.40 -23.55 -9.44
N ALA A 259 -0.18 -23.82 -9.93
CA ALA A 259 0.23 -25.15 -10.36
C ALA A 259 0.27 -26.17 -9.21
N GLN A 260 0.45 -25.71 -7.97
CA GLN A 260 0.36 -26.51 -6.74
C GLN A 260 -1.09 -26.67 -6.22
N GLY A 261 -2.08 -26.09 -6.91
CA GLY A 261 -3.49 -26.17 -6.54
C GLY A 261 -3.98 -25.06 -5.59
N LEU A 262 -3.12 -24.10 -5.24
CA LEU A 262 -3.48 -22.94 -4.40
C LEU A 262 -4.08 -21.82 -5.26
N THR A 263 -5.23 -22.10 -5.87
CA THR A 263 -5.91 -21.20 -6.82
C THR A 263 -6.37 -19.86 -6.21
N GLU A 264 -6.46 -19.78 -4.88
CA GLU A 264 -6.76 -18.57 -4.13
C GLU A 264 -5.65 -17.51 -4.18
N ALA A 265 -4.42 -17.93 -4.53
CA ALA A 265 -3.27 -17.04 -4.62
C ALA A 265 -3.53 -15.92 -5.64
N ARG A 266 -3.32 -14.67 -5.23
CA ARG A 266 -3.59 -13.48 -6.07
C ARG A 266 -2.60 -12.36 -5.82
N LEU A 267 -2.40 -11.51 -6.81
CA LEU A 267 -1.58 -10.32 -6.69
C LEU A 267 -2.40 -9.11 -6.29
N TYR A 268 -1.83 -8.30 -5.41
CA TYR A 268 -2.38 -7.04 -4.98
C TYR A 268 -1.40 -5.89 -5.24
N GLY A 269 -1.89 -4.81 -5.84
CA GLY A 269 -1.11 -3.60 -6.18
C GLY A 269 -0.27 -3.69 -7.47
N ALA A 270 -0.30 -4.83 -8.17
CA ALA A 270 0.40 -4.99 -9.45
C ALA A 270 -0.37 -4.39 -10.65
N ASN A 271 -1.67 -4.16 -10.52
CA ASN A 271 -2.56 -3.66 -11.58
C ASN A 271 -2.33 -2.16 -11.82
N ASP A 272 -1.88 -1.78 -13.01
CA ASP A 272 -1.67 -0.38 -13.39
C ASP A 272 -2.97 0.33 -13.81
N ALA A 273 -4.06 -0.41 -14.01
CA ALA A 273 -5.38 0.11 -14.34
C ALA A 273 -6.28 0.32 -13.11
N ASP A 274 -5.79 0.05 -11.90
CA ASP A 274 -6.56 0.28 -10.67
C ASP A 274 -6.69 1.79 -10.33
N GLY A 275 -7.52 2.10 -9.33
CA GLY A 275 -7.78 3.48 -8.91
C GLY A 275 -6.57 4.22 -8.32
N VAL A 276 -5.41 3.57 -8.17
CA VAL A 276 -4.13 4.16 -7.73
C VAL A 276 -3.01 4.02 -8.78
N GLY A 277 -3.30 3.50 -9.97
CA GLY A 277 -2.32 3.28 -11.05
C GLY A 277 -1.25 2.23 -10.71
N GLY A 278 -1.56 1.28 -9.82
CA GLY A 278 -0.64 0.33 -9.24
C GLY A 278 0.22 0.90 -8.11
N THR A 279 0.91 0.01 -7.40
CA THR A 279 1.65 0.34 -6.17
C THR A 279 3.15 0.07 -6.31
N GLY A 280 3.97 0.74 -5.50
CA GLY A 280 5.39 0.41 -5.35
C GLY A 280 5.62 -0.85 -4.51
N SER A 281 4.73 -1.13 -3.55
CA SER A 281 4.75 -2.37 -2.76
C SER A 281 3.66 -3.31 -3.27
N VAL A 282 4.05 -4.45 -3.86
CA VAL A 282 3.14 -5.48 -4.36
C VAL A 282 3.10 -6.67 -3.42
N PHE A 283 1.95 -7.33 -3.34
CA PHE A 283 1.71 -8.43 -2.40
C PHE A 283 1.19 -9.64 -3.15
N LEU A 284 1.65 -10.83 -2.76
CA LEU A 284 0.95 -12.08 -3.05
C LEU A 284 0.13 -12.40 -1.81
N LEU A 285 -1.18 -12.56 -2.01
CA LEU A 285 -2.16 -12.90 -0.98
C LEU A 285 -2.70 -14.31 -1.23
N LEU A 286 -3.06 -15.01 -0.15
CA LEU A 286 -3.70 -16.33 -0.18
C LEU A 286 -5.21 -16.27 0.12
N ASP A 287 -5.77 -15.06 0.02
CA ASP A 287 -7.20 -14.80 0.18
C ASP A 287 -7.57 -13.45 -0.44
N GLU A 288 -8.83 -13.07 -0.33
CA GLU A 288 -9.34 -11.74 -0.70
C GLU A 288 -8.61 -10.64 0.08
N PRO A 289 -8.28 -9.50 -0.55
CA PRO A 289 -7.56 -8.40 0.11
C PRO A 289 -8.25 -7.91 1.39
N GLU A 290 -9.58 -7.97 1.46
CA GLU A 290 -10.38 -7.60 2.62
C GLU A 290 -10.05 -8.39 3.88
N VAL A 291 -9.68 -9.68 3.73
CA VAL A 291 -9.22 -10.54 4.83
C VAL A 291 -7.97 -9.97 5.50
N TYR A 292 -7.17 -9.23 4.74
CA TYR A 292 -5.95 -8.56 5.20
C TYR A 292 -6.19 -7.09 5.58
N GLY A 293 -7.44 -6.62 5.61
CA GLY A 293 -7.79 -5.21 5.82
C GLY A 293 -7.44 -4.30 4.63
N LEU A 294 -7.18 -4.87 3.45
CA LEU A 294 -6.85 -4.12 2.25
C LEU A 294 -8.12 -3.85 1.42
N PRO A 295 -8.30 -2.64 0.87
CA PRO A 295 -9.43 -2.36 -0.01
C PRO A 295 -9.31 -3.15 -1.32
N PRO A 296 -10.37 -3.79 -1.85
CA PRO A 296 -10.29 -4.61 -3.07
C PRO A 296 -9.95 -3.80 -4.33
N ASP A 297 -10.50 -2.59 -4.44
CA ASP A 297 -10.24 -1.65 -5.52
C ASP A 297 -9.86 -0.28 -4.92
N PRO A 298 -8.58 -0.08 -4.52
CA PRO A 298 -8.14 1.17 -3.92
C PRO A 298 -8.26 2.30 -4.94
N ARG A 299 -8.78 3.44 -4.50
CA ARG A 299 -9.04 4.58 -5.39
C ARG A 299 -8.66 5.89 -4.72
N VAL A 300 -7.86 6.72 -5.40
CA VAL A 300 -7.52 8.05 -4.89
C VAL A 300 -8.69 9.03 -5.06
N PRO A 301 -8.87 10.02 -4.16
CA PRO A 301 -9.90 11.05 -4.31
C PRO A 301 -9.81 11.82 -5.63
N THR A 302 -8.60 11.99 -6.17
CA THR A 302 -8.34 12.73 -7.40
C THR A 302 -8.73 11.98 -8.67
N ALA A 303 -8.99 10.67 -8.61
CA ALA A 303 -9.32 9.83 -9.77
C ALA A 303 -10.65 10.27 -10.43
N ASP A 304 -11.56 10.87 -9.67
CA ASP A 304 -12.86 11.34 -10.17
C ASP A 304 -12.85 12.78 -10.70
N LEU A 305 -11.79 13.55 -10.45
CA LEU A 305 -11.70 14.95 -10.87
C LEU A 305 -12.01 15.16 -12.37
N PRO A 306 -11.48 14.36 -13.32
CA PRO A 306 -11.81 14.54 -14.74
C PRO A 306 -13.31 14.40 -15.02
N ARG A 307 -13.98 13.45 -14.36
CA ARG A 307 -15.43 13.22 -14.50
C ARG A 307 -16.22 14.35 -13.86
N MET A 308 -15.79 14.81 -12.69
CA MET A 308 -16.39 15.95 -11.98
C MET A 308 -16.31 17.23 -12.81
N PHE A 309 -15.13 17.58 -13.33
CA PHE A 309 -14.94 18.75 -14.17
C PHE A 309 -15.75 18.66 -15.47
N LYS A 310 -15.83 17.48 -16.10
CA LYS A 310 -16.68 17.29 -17.28
C LYS A 310 -18.15 17.55 -16.96
N ARG A 311 -18.66 17.01 -15.84
CA ARG A 311 -20.05 17.23 -15.39
C ARG A 311 -20.32 18.68 -15.03
N ALA A 312 -19.40 19.33 -14.31
CA ALA A 312 -19.50 20.74 -13.97
C ALA A 312 -19.51 21.63 -15.22
N GLY A 313 -18.63 21.34 -16.20
CA GLY A 313 -18.60 22.04 -17.49
C GLY A 313 -19.90 21.87 -18.28
N LEU A 314 -20.46 20.67 -18.34
CA LEU A 314 -21.76 20.41 -18.97
C LEU A 314 -22.90 21.18 -18.29
N ALA A 315 -22.93 21.19 -16.95
CA ALA A 315 -23.92 21.95 -16.19
C ALA A 315 -23.80 23.46 -16.43
N ALA A 316 -22.58 23.99 -16.41
CA ALA A 316 -22.30 25.40 -16.70
C ALA A 316 -22.74 25.80 -18.12
N ALA A 317 -22.42 24.98 -19.12
CA ALA A 317 -22.86 25.20 -20.50
C ALA A 317 -24.39 25.18 -20.63
N GLY A 318 -25.07 24.24 -19.94
CA GLY A 318 -26.53 24.19 -19.89
C GLY A 318 -27.16 25.42 -19.26
N MET A 319 -26.61 25.91 -18.14
CA MET A 319 -27.08 27.14 -17.49
C MET A 319 -26.89 28.37 -18.39
N LEU A 320 -25.74 28.48 -19.08
CA LEU A 320 -25.48 29.57 -20.03
C LEU A 320 -26.45 29.52 -21.22
N ALA A 321 -26.72 28.34 -21.77
CA ALA A 321 -27.66 28.16 -22.86
C ALA A 321 -29.11 28.51 -22.43
N ALA A 322 -29.53 28.10 -21.23
CA ALA A 322 -30.84 28.45 -20.68
C ALA A 322 -30.99 29.95 -20.45
N ALA A 323 -29.96 30.61 -19.91
CA ALA A 323 -29.94 32.05 -19.75
C ALA A 323 -30.04 32.77 -21.10
N ALA A 324 -29.22 32.38 -22.09
CA ALA A 324 -29.28 32.95 -23.44
C ALA A 324 -30.65 32.75 -24.10
N ALA A 325 -31.24 31.56 -23.98
CA ALA A 325 -32.57 31.28 -24.49
C ALA A 325 -33.65 32.15 -23.82
N ALA A 326 -33.56 32.37 -22.50
CA ALA A 326 -34.48 33.25 -21.79
C ALA A 326 -34.40 34.71 -22.27
N PHE A 327 -33.19 35.23 -22.52
CA PHE A 327 -33.00 36.57 -23.09
C PHE A 327 -33.51 36.67 -24.54
N LEU A 328 -33.30 35.65 -25.36
CA LEU A 328 -33.77 35.62 -26.75
C LEU A 328 -35.29 35.44 -26.87
N ALA A 329 -35.91 34.65 -25.97
CA ALA A 329 -37.35 34.41 -25.96
C ALA A 329 -38.15 35.55 -25.30
N GLY A 330 -37.60 36.18 -24.26
CA GLY A 330 -38.23 37.32 -23.56
C GLY A 330 -38.14 38.66 -24.29
N GLY A 331 -37.34 38.75 -25.36
CA GLY A 331 -37.17 39.96 -26.18
C GLY A 331 -38.17 40.12 -27.33
N ARG A 332 -39.25 39.32 -27.39
CA ARG A 332 -40.32 39.50 -28.39
C ARG A 332 -41.42 40.39 -27.79
N PRO A 333 -41.68 41.58 -28.37
CA PRO A 333 -42.76 42.47 -27.92
C PRO A 333 -44.16 41.88 -28.19
#